data_AF-A0A655AS72-F1
#
_entry.id   AF-A0A655AS72-F1
#
_cell.length_a   1.000
_cell.length_b   1.000
_cell.length_c   1.000
_cell.angle_alpha   90.00
_cell.angle_beta   90.00
_cell.angle_gamma   90.00
#
_symmetry.space_group_name_H-M   'P 1'
#
loop_
_entity.id
_entity.type
_entity.pdbx_description
1 polymer ?
#
loop_
_entity_poly.entity_id
_entity_poly.type
_entity_poly.pdbx_seq_one_letter_code
_entity_poly.pdbx_strand_id
1 'polypeptide(L)'
;MYYVVGIASIALGWYFNIRFVQQYAHGAANPLWGPGSWAEYVRLMFTNPAASSAGQDYTIANVILLPLFSTTDGYRRGLRRPWLYFVSSLFTSFAFAFAFYFATIERQHRHERSRATVGA
;
A
#
# COMPACT_ATOMS: atom_id res chain seq x y z
N MET A 1 2.21 17.30 -0.19
CA MET A 1 2.67 16.37 0.86
C MET A 1 2.42 14.91 0.48
N TYR A 2 1.18 14.46 0.28
CA TYR A 2 0.86 13.05 -0.02
C TYR A 2 1.63 12.46 -1.21
N TYR A 3 1.73 13.19 -2.33
CA TYR A 3 2.49 12.72 -3.49
C TYR A 3 3.99 12.50 -3.22
N VAL A 4 4.62 13.37 -2.40
CA VAL A 4 6.03 13.25 -2.03
C VAL A 4 6.25 12.00 -1.18
N VAL A 5 5.40 11.79 -0.18
CA VAL A 5 5.42 10.59 0.67
C VAL A 5 5.19 9.33 -0.16
N GLY A 6 4.24 9.38 -1.10
CA GLY A 6 3.97 8.28 -2.03
C GLY A 6 5.20 7.91 -2.88
N ILE A 7 5.83 8.88 -3.53
CA ILE A 7 7.02 8.63 -4.36
C ILE A 7 8.18 8.08 -3.52
N ALA A 8 8.45 8.68 -2.36
CA ALA A 8 9.50 8.20 -1.45
C ALA A 8 9.22 6.75 -1.00
N SER A 9 7.96 6.41 -0.73
CA SER A 9 7.60 5.05 -0.32
C SER A 9 7.79 4.01 -1.41
N ILE A 10 7.58 4.36 -2.68
CA ILE A 10 7.86 3.46 -3.82
C ILE A 10 9.37 3.24 -3.92
N ALA A 11 10.17 4.30 -3.87
CA ALA A 11 11.62 4.20 -4.00
C ALA A 11 12.23 3.34 -2.89
N LEU A 12 11.81 3.55 -1.63
CA LEU A 12 12.23 2.75 -0.49
C LEU A 12 11.76 1.30 -0.60
N GLY A 13 10.49 1.07 -0.93
CA GLY A 13 9.94 -0.26 -1.12
C GLY A 13 10.69 -1.04 -2.20
N TRP A 14 10.98 -0.41 -3.34
CA TRP A 14 11.78 -1.00 -4.41
C TRP A 14 13.19 -1.36 -3.95
N TYR A 15 13.88 -0.44 -3.27
CA TYR A 15 15.24 -0.66 -2.78
C TYR A 15 15.32 -1.89 -1.85
N PHE A 16 14.42 -1.98 -0.86
CA PHE A 16 14.42 -3.11 0.07
C PHE A 16 13.99 -4.42 -0.58
N ASN A 17 12.99 -4.41 -1.47
CA ASN A 17 12.54 -5.60 -2.19
C ASN A 17 13.65 -6.18 -3.10
N ILE A 18 14.40 -5.33 -3.80
CA ILE A 18 15.52 -5.79 -4.63
C ILE A 18 16.62 -6.41 -3.77
N ARG A 19 16.96 -5.80 -2.63
CA ARG A 19 17.97 -6.35 -1.71
C ARG A 19 17.53 -7.70 -1.14
N PHE A 20 16.25 -7.85 -0.80
CA PHE A 20 15.68 -9.13 -0.40
C PHE A 20 15.85 -10.18 -1.50
N VAL A 21 15.40 -9.91 -2.74
CA VAL A 21 15.55 -10.87 -3.85
C VAL A 21 17.02 -11.20 -4.12
N GLN A 22 17.90 -10.21 -4.14
CA GLN A 22 19.34 -10.42 -4.35
C GLN A 22 19.99 -11.27 -3.26
N GLN A 23 19.55 -11.11 -2.01
CA GLN A 23 20.10 -11.84 -0.87
C GLN A 23 19.55 -13.25 -0.75
N TYR A 24 18.27 -13.47 -1.04
CA TYR A 24 17.57 -14.71 -0.67
C TYR A 24 17.22 -15.60 -1.87
N ALA A 25 17.12 -15.08 -3.11
CA ALA A 25 16.62 -15.88 -4.23
C ALA A 25 17.58 -17.02 -4.65
N HIS A 26 18.90 -16.87 -4.51
CA HIS A 26 19.91 -17.92 -4.77
C HIS A 26 19.66 -18.82 -6.01
N GLY A 27 19.12 -18.27 -7.11
CA GLY A 27 18.82 -19.03 -8.35
C GLY A 27 17.46 -19.74 -8.37
N ALA A 28 16.64 -19.61 -7.33
CA ALA A 28 15.26 -20.05 -7.31
C ALA A 28 14.40 -19.18 -8.25
N ALA A 29 13.54 -19.83 -9.04
CA ALA A 29 12.69 -19.16 -10.03
C ALA A 29 11.26 -18.92 -9.55
N ASN A 30 10.87 -19.46 -8.39
CA ASN A 30 9.48 -19.41 -7.97
C ASN A 30 9.19 -18.19 -7.06
N PRO A 31 8.34 -17.25 -7.49
CA PRO A 31 8.05 -16.04 -6.72
C PRO A 31 7.14 -16.28 -5.50
N LEU A 32 6.44 -17.42 -5.43
CA LEU A 32 5.46 -17.70 -4.38
C LEU A 32 6.08 -18.49 -3.23
N TRP A 33 6.85 -19.55 -3.51
CA TRP A 33 7.46 -20.43 -2.50
C TRP A 33 8.96 -20.68 -2.73
N GLY A 34 9.70 -20.93 -1.64
CA GLY A 34 11.14 -21.19 -1.67
C GLY A 34 12.00 -19.95 -1.38
N PRO A 35 13.31 -20.03 -1.65
CA PRO A 35 14.25 -18.94 -1.38
C PRO A 35 13.93 -17.68 -2.19
N GLY A 36 13.94 -16.51 -1.56
CA GLY A 36 13.62 -15.20 -2.15
C GLY A 36 12.16 -15.05 -2.57
N SER A 37 11.27 -15.94 -2.11
CA SER A 37 9.86 -15.93 -2.47
C SER A 37 9.02 -15.07 -1.50
N TRP A 38 7.78 -14.82 -1.88
CA TRP A 38 6.81 -14.15 -1.01
C TRP A 38 6.60 -14.87 0.33
N ALA A 39 6.53 -16.20 0.34
CA ALA A 39 6.41 -16.98 1.57
C ALA A 39 7.60 -16.78 2.52
N GLU A 40 8.82 -16.70 1.98
CA GLU A 40 10.01 -16.41 2.80
C GLU A 40 10.01 -14.95 3.29
N TYR A 41 9.61 -14.00 2.45
CA TYR A 41 9.45 -12.60 2.86
C TYR A 41 8.50 -12.46 4.07
N VAL A 42 7.33 -13.10 4.01
CA VAL A 42 6.38 -13.12 5.14
C VAL A 42 6.98 -13.79 6.35
N ARG A 43 7.67 -14.93 6.18
CA ARG A 43 8.34 -15.61 7.30
C ARG A 43 9.36 -14.69 7.99
N LEU A 44 10.15 -13.93 7.23
CA LEU A 44 11.14 -13.00 7.76
C LEU A 44 10.51 -11.87 8.59
N MET A 45 9.31 -11.41 8.24
CA MET A 45 8.56 -10.42 9.02
C MET A 45 8.20 -10.91 10.43
N PHE A 46 8.19 -12.22 10.69
CA PHE A 46 7.81 -12.80 11.99
C PHE A 46 8.95 -13.52 12.71
N THR A 47 10.20 -13.20 12.37
CA THR A 47 11.40 -13.89 12.91
C THR A 47 11.71 -13.57 14.37
N ASN A 48 11.28 -12.41 14.87
CA ASN A 48 11.54 -11.98 16.25
C ASN A 48 10.38 -11.08 16.75
N PRO A 49 10.21 -10.90 18.07
CA PRO A 49 9.08 -10.15 18.61
C PRO A 49 8.92 -8.72 18.07
N ALA A 50 10.02 -8.00 17.85
CA ALA A 50 9.97 -6.63 17.34
C ALA A 50 9.53 -6.59 15.86
N ALA A 51 10.11 -7.46 15.03
CA ALA A 51 9.69 -7.62 13.64
C ALA A 51 8.23 -8.09 13.55
N SER A 52 7.83 -9.06 14.39
CA SER A 52 6.47 -9.56 14.45
C SER A 52 5.46 -8.49 14.83
N SER A 53 5.79 -7.59 15.75
CA SER A 53 4.94 -6.44 16.11
C SER A 53 4.69 -5.54 14.90
N ALA A 54 5.76 -5.14 14.19
CA ALA A 54 5.62 -4.31 13.00
C ALA A 54 4.91 -5.06 11.84
N GLY A 55 5.20 -6.35 11.68
CA GLY A 55 4.63 -7.19 10.63
C GLY A 55 3.14 -7.49 10.83
N GLN A 56 2.71 -7.64 12.08
CA GLN A 56 1.29 -7.79 12.44
C GLN A 56 0.52 -6.51 12.14
N ASP A 57 1.03 -5.34 12.53
CA ASP A 57 0.40 -4.05 12.22
C ASP A 57 0.30 -3.84 10.70
N TYR A 58 1.38 -4.10 9.96
CA TYR A 58 1.38 -4.04 8.50
C TYR A 58 0.31 -4.97 7.90
N THR A 59 0.23 -6.22 8.36
CA THR A 59 -0.72 -7.20 7.84
C THR A 59 -2.16 -6.76 8.07
N ILE A 60 -2.50 -6.35 9.30
CA ILE A 60 -3.85 -5.91 9.65
C ILE A 60 -4.20 -4.65 8.86
N ALA A 61 -3.30 -3.67 8.82
CA ALA A 61 -3.57 -2.41 8.14
C ALA A 61 -3.73 -2.61 6.63
N ASN A 62 -2.87 -3.42 5.99
CA ASN A 62 -2.87 -3.57 4.54
C ASN A 62 -3.94 -4.54 4.03
N VAL A 63 -4.16 -5.67 4.71
CA VAL A 63 -5.01 -6.76 4.22
C VAL A 63 -6.45 -6.65 4.75
N ILE A 64 -6.65 -6.01 5.90
CA ILE A 64 -7.97 -5.89 6.53
C ILE A 64 -8.48 -4.45 6.42
N LEU A 65 -7.77 -3.50 7.05
CA LEU A 65 -8.30 -2.14 7.19
C LEU A 65 -8.33 -1.37 5.87
N LEU A 66 -7.24 -1.40 5.09
CA LEU A 66 -7.16 -0.68 3.81
C LEU A 66 -8.26 -1.09 2.83
N PRO A 67 -8.51 -2.38 2.53
CA PRO A 67 -9.59 -2.75 1.63
C PRO A 67 -10.96 -2.43 2.19
N LEU A 68 -11.21 -2.63 3.49
CA LEU A 68 -12.48 -2.27 4.11
C LEU A 68 -12.74 -0.76 4.02
N PHE A 69 -11.77 0.05 4.42
CA PHE A 69 -11.87 1.50 4.42
C PHE A 69 -11.96 2.06 3.00
N SER A 70 -11.07 1.65 2.10
CA SER A 70 -11.08 2.15 0.73
C SER A 70 -12.40 1.78 0.05
N THR A 71 -12.90 0.56 0.23
CA THR A 71 -14.15 0.09 -0.36
C THR A 71 -15.37 0.79 0.23
N THR A 72 -15.52 0.80 1.56
CA THR A 72 -16.70 1.39 2.21
C THR A 72 -16.76 2.90 2.06
N ASP A 73 -15.67 3.61 2.36
CA ASP A 73 -15.62 5.08 2.25
C ASP A 73 -15.54 5.52 0.79
N GLY A 74 -14.83 4.77 -0.06
CA GLY A 74 -14.72 5.10 -1.48
C GLY A 74 -16.05 4.98 -2.23
N TYR A 75 -16.83 3.93 -1.98
CA TYR A 75 -18.17 3.84 -2.58
C TYR A 75 -19.12 4.90 -2.02
N ARG A 76 -19.04 5.23 -0.72
CA ARG A 76 -19.82 6.34 -0.13
C ARG A 76 -19.52 7.70 -0.79
N ARG A 77 -18.29 7.92 -1.24
CA ARG A 77 -17.85 9.14 -1.95
C ARG A 77 -18.01 9.07 -3.48
N GLY A 78 -18.71 8.06 -3.99
CA GLY A 78 -18.97 7.91 -5.42
C GLY A 78 -17.77 7.50 -6.28
N LEU A 79 -16.68 6.98 -5.69
CA LEU A 79 -15.57 6.42 -6.46
C LEU A 79 -16.03 5.14 -7.16
N ARG A 80 -15.79 5.04 -8.47
CA ARG A 80 -16.23 3.90 -9.29
C ARG A 80 -15.48 2.59 -8.99
N ARG A 81 -14.21 2.66 -8.60
CA ARG A 81 -13.34 1.49 -8.40
C ARG A 81 -12.38 1.66 -7.20
N PRO A 82 -12.89 1.78 -5.97
CA PRO A 82 -12.07 2.01 -4.77
C PRO A 82 -11.24 0.80 -4.32
N TRP A 83 -11.54 -0.40 -4.81
CA TRP A 83 -10.74 -1.59 -4.56
C TRP A 83 -9.36 -1.53 -5.23
N LEU A 84 -9.16 -0.66 -6.24
CA LEU A 84 -7.86 -0.48 -6.90
C LEU A 84 -6.79 0.05 -5.96
N TYR A 85 -7.15 0.77 -4.90
CA TYR A 85 -6.19 1.23 -3.89
C TYR A 85 -5.58 0.04 -3.12
N PHE A 86 -6.42 -0.92 -2.73
CA PHE A 86 -5.93 -2.18 -2.14
C PHE A 86 -5.07 -2.97 -3.13
N VAL A 87 -5.51 -3.12 -4.38
CA VAL A 87 -4.68 -3.82 -5.38
C VAL A 87 -3.34 -3.10 -5.58
N SER A 88 -3.33 -1.77 -5.61
CA SER A 88 -2.08 -1.02 -5.73
C SER A 88 -1.12 -1.24 -4.55
N SER A 89 -1.63 -1.45 -3.34
CA SER A 89 -0.79 -1.69 -2.16
C SER A 89 -0.04 -3.02 -2.22
N LEU A 90 -0.60 -4.02 -2.92
CA LEU A 90 0.04 -5.31 -3.14
C LEU A 90 1.23 -5.23 -4.10
N PHE A 91 1.23 -4.28 -5.04
CA PHE A 91 2.26 -4.18 -6.10
C PHE A 91 3.26 -3.03 -5.93
N THR A 92 2.93 -2.00 -5.15
CA THR A 92 3.77 -0.79 -5.03
C THR A 92 4.36 -0.65 -3.63
N SER A 93 3.52 -0.22 -2.68
CA SER A 93 3.83 -0.09 -1.27
C SER A 93 2.52 0.20 -0.54
N PHE A 94 2.40 -0.32 0.68
CA PHE A 94 1.31 0.03 1.60
C PHE A 94 1.17 1.55 1.75
N ALA A 95 2.28 2.26 1.97
CA ALA A 95 2.26 3.69 2.19
C ALA A 95 1.87 4.47 0.91
N PHE A 96 2.25 3.97 -0.27
CA PHE A 96 1.83 4.57 -1.54
C PHE A 96 0.32 4.49 -1.72
N ALA A 97 -0.30 3.35 -1.43
CA ALA A 97 -1.75 3.18 -1.57
C ALA A 97 -2.53 4.15 -0.67
N PHE A 98 -2.11 4.33 0.57
CA PHE A 98 -2.68 5.33 1.48
C PHE A 98 -2.46 6.76 0.96
N ALA A 99 -1.24 7.09 0.56
CA ALA A 99 -0.92 8.41 0.02
C ALA A 99 -1.75 8.74 -1.23
N PHE A 100 -1.93 7.77 -2.13
CA PHE A 100 -2.73 7.91 -3.32
C PHE A 100 -4.22 8.07 -2.99
N TYR A 101 -4.73 7.28 -2.02
CA TYR A 101 -6.10 7.41 -1.54
C TYR A 101 -6.40 8.79 -0.95
N PHE A 102 -5.55 9.28 -0.03
CA PHE A 102 -5.71 10.60 0.58
C PHE A 102 -5.59 11.72 -0.45
N ALA A 103 -4.69 11.60 -1.43
CA ALA A 103 -4.59 12.56 -2.52
C ALA A 103 -5.88 12.63 -3.35
N THR A 104 -6.54 11.49 -3.60
CA THR A 104 -7.81 11.47 -4.32
C THR A 104 -8.94 12.11 -3.53
N ILE A 105 -9.07 11.80 -2.24
CA ILE A 105 -10.10 12.43 -1.39
C ILE A 105 -9.90 13.95 -1.32
N GLU A 106 -8.67 14.39 -1.08
CA GLU A 106 -8.33 15.82 -1.03
C GLU A 106 -8.68 16.52 -2.35
N ARG A 107 -8.43 15.87 -3.49
CA ARG A 107 -8.80 16.39 -4.80
C ARG A 107 -10.31 16.51 -4.98
N GLN A 108 -11.09 15.51 -4.57
CA GLN A 108 -12.55 15.58 -4.63
C GLN A 108 -13.09 16.73 -3.77
N HIS A 109 -12.60 16.84 -2.53
CA HIS A 109 -13.01 17.90 -1.62
C HIS A 109 -12.71 19.31 -2.15
N ARG A 110 -11.54 19.50 -2.80
CA ARG A 110 -11.21 20.76 -3.48
C ARG A 110 -12.15 21.06 -4.65
N HIS A 111 -12.50 20.05 -5.45
CA HIS A 111 -13.45 20.23 -6.55
C HIS A 111 -14.85 20.60 -6.05
N GLU A 112 -15.33 19.97 -4.98
CA GLU A 112 -16.61 20.30 -4.33
C GLU A 112 -16.63 21.74 -3.81
N ARG A 113 -15.59 22.17 -3.08
CA ARG A 113 -15.46 23.56 -2.60
C ARG A 113 -15.42 24.56 -3.75
N SER A 114 -14.66 24.28 -4.81
CA SER A 114 -14.61 25.17 -5.99
C SER A 114 -15.96 25.29 -6.70
N ARG A 115 -16.75 24.21 -6.77
CA ARG A 115 -18.11 24.24 -7.34
C ARG A 115 -19.06 25.04 -6.48
N ALA A 116 -18.97 24.92 -5.16
CA ALA A 116 -19.78 25.71 -4.22
C ALA A 116 -19.47 27.22 -4.32
N THR A 117 -18.21 27.60 -4.53
CA THR A 117 -17.82 29.02 -4.69
C THR A 117 -18.27 29.62 -6.03
N VAL A 118 -18.39 28.84 -7.11
CA VAL A 118 -18.90 29.34 -8.41
C VAL A 118 -20.43 29.46 -8.42
N GLY A 119 -21.13 28.71 -7.56
CA GLY A 119 -22.59 28.76 -7.43
C GLY A 119 -23.12 29.79 -6.43
N ALA A 120 -22.25 30.54 -5.76
CA ALA A 120 -22.58 31.63 -4.83
C ALA A 120 -22.31 32.99 -5.48
#